data_AF-A0A961IBW2-F1
#
_entry.id   AF-A0A961IBW2-F1
#
_cell.length_a   1.000
_cell.length_b   1.000
_cell.length_c   1.000
_cell.angle_alpha   90.00
_cell.angle_beta   90.00
_cell.angle_gamma   90.00
#
_symmetry.space_group_name_H-M   'P 1'
#
loop_
_entity.id
_entity.type
_entity.pdbx_description
1 polymer ?
#
loop_
_entity_poly.entity_id
_entity_poly.type
_entity_poly.pdbx_seq_one_letter_code
_entity_poly.pdbx_strand_id
1 'polypeptide(L)'
;MDLYRKIILTRGVRAICLTGAVLLVSAPLKPTGAQEGPESRDDLPETFFEYDARLTAPAVEPGPYSDSPDGYGMLLAQNTAESDGMDVGDVQLGNVRDLTGFSGIRWGSAYSEVQRALEAVATSSTSEEQVEIINAERNKFILVRRNGILYRYNFYKTPYEVQILNDHTLSMDEFDQQEGLLFHVKVIMPFIASGLVKRQLLAIYGRNQRSTFDEDDKNGADIWALNGGFIFLWYEPYRNRPFTRTLDYLNAELAQRIMTEYADYFDAREKLLLQKVLLQ
;
A
#
# COMPACT_ATOMS: atom_id res chain seq x y z
N MET A 1 -1.38 3.68 -19.51
CA MET A 1 -2.34 2.89 -18.71
C MET A 1 -1.73 1.61 -18.10
N ASP A 2 -0.46 1.28 -18.37
CA ASP A 2 0.10 -0.06 -18.10
C ASP A 2 0.68 -0.33 -16.70
N LEU A 3 0.93 0.70 -15.88
CA LEU A 3 1.50 0.53 -14.53
C LEU A 3 0.58 -0.30 -13.61
N TYR A 4 -0.73 -0.08 -13.74
CA TYR A 4 -1.75 -0.62 -12.85
C TYR A 4 -2.04 -2.10 -13.12
N ARG A 5 -2.12 -2.51 -14.39
CA ARG A 5 -2.29 -3.93 -14.74
C ARG A 5 -1.09 -4.76 -14.32
N LYS A 6 0.13 -4.24 -14.45
CA LYS A 6 1.34 -4.95 -14.03
C LYS A 6 1.39 -5.18 -12.52
N ILE A 7 1.16 -4.15 -11.69
CA ILE A 7 1.19 -4.30 -10.22
C ILE A 7 0.13 -5.30 -9.72
N ILE A 8 -1.05 -5.34 -10.35
CA ILE A 8 -2.13 -6.28 -10.00
C ILE A 8 -1.80 -7.71 -10.47
N LEU A 9 -1.20 -7.87 -11.66
CA LEU A 9 -0.81 -9.18 -12.21
C LEU A 9 0.36 -9.83 -11.45
N THR A 10 1.28 -9.06 -10.85
CA THR A 10 2.43 -9.63 -10.12
C THR A 10 2.06 -10.37 -8.83
N ARG A 11 0.82 -10.25 -8.33
CA ARG A 11 0.32 -11.10 -7.23
C ARG A 11 -0.49 -12.31 -7.68
N GLY A 12 -0.94 -12.34 -8.94
CA GLY A 12 -1.52 -13.53 -9.57
C GLY A 12 -0.48 -14.54 -10.06
N VAL A 13 0.78 -14.11 -10.21
CA VAL A 13 1.91 -14.97 -10.58
C VAL A 13 2.81 -15.19 -9.37
N ARG A 14 2.80 -16.43 -8.90
CA ARG A 14 3.63 -17.04 -7.85
C ARG A 14 4.94 -16.30 -7.53
N ALA A 15 5.16 -16.13 -6.23
CA ALA A 15 6.49 -15.98 -5.65
C ALA A 15 7.43 -17.06 -6.21
N ILE A 16 8.35 -16.66 -7.08
CA ILE A 16 9.53 -17.45 -7.44
C ILE A 16 10.60 -17.07 -6.42
N CYS A 17 10.63 -17.82 -5.31
CA CYS A 17 11.85 -17.98 -4.54
C CYS A 17 12.85 -18.75 -5.42
N LEU A 18 13.87 -18.05 -5.91
CA LEU A 18 15.09 -18.68 -6.40
C LEU A 18 16.03 -18.83 -5.20
N THR A 19 15.97 -19.98 -4.54
CA THR A 19 17.08 -20.47 -3.71
C THR A 19 17.57 -21.78 -4.33
N GLY A 20 18.87 -21.83 -4.56
CA GLY A 20 19.53 -22.76 -5.48
C GLY A 20 19.40 -24.25 -5.14
N ALA A 21 19.53 -25.02 -6.22
CA ALA A 21 19.68 -26.45 -6.23
C ALA A 21 20.97 -26.90 -5.51
N VAL A 22 20.86 -27.90 -4.65
CA VAL A 22 21.93 -28.87 -4.39
C VAL A 22 21.34 -30.25 -4.67
N LEU A 23 21.99 -30.96 -5.58
CA LEU A 23 21.62 -32.26 -6.11
C LEU A 23 22.59 -33.28 -5.51
N LEU A 24 22.11 -34.30 -4.80
CA LEU A 24 22.80 -35.61 -4.66
C LEU A 24 21.84 -36.71 -4.16
N VAL A 25 21.33 -37.47 -5.13
CA VAL A 25 21.36 -38.94 -5.29
C VAL A 25 20.70 -39.87 -4.21
N SER A 26 19.62 -40.50 -4.69
CA SER A 26 19.16 -41.91 -4.57
C SER A 26 18.49 -42.51 -3.31
N ALA A 27 17.28 -43.03 -3.59
CA ALA A 27 16.24 -43.82 -2.90
C ALA A 27 16.69 -45.22 -2.34
N PRO A 28 15.80 -46.12 -1.81
CA PRO A 28 14.32 -46.08 -1.71
C PRO A 28 13.61 -46.62 -0.43
N LEU A 29 12.36 -46.13 -0.27
CA LEU A 29 11.10 -46.73 0.24
C LEU A 29 11.08 -48.02 1.09
N LYS A 30 10.32 -47.97 2.21
CA LYS A 30 9.11 -48.82 2.40
C LYS A 30 8.16 -48.25 3.50
N PRO A 31 6.82 -48.40 3.37
CA PRO A 31 5.82 -47.82 4.28
C PRO A 31 5.25 -48.85 5.28
N THR A 32 4.76 -48.37 6.43
CA THR A 32 3.85 -49.12 7.29
C THR A 32 2.87 -48.14 7.94
N GLY A 33 1.57 -48.38 7.75
CA GLY A 33 0.48 -47.48 8.13
C GLY A 33 -0.09 -47.72 9.53
N ALA A 34 -1.30 -47.15 9.72
CA ALA A 34 -2.28 -47.29 10.81
C ALA A 34 -2.71 -45.88 11.28
N GLN A 35 -3.94 -45.57 11.66
CA GLN A 35 -5.27 -46.17 11.53
C GLN A 35 -6.24 -45.04 11.95
N GLU A 36 -7.50 -45.22 11.57
CA GLU A 36 -8.63 -44.31 11.76
C GLU A 36 -8.97 -44.01 13.23
N GLY A 37 -9.67 -42.90 13.46
CA GLY A 37 -10.41 -42.66 14.70
C GLY A 37 -11.04 -41.25 14.74
N PRO A 38 -12.38 -41.11 14.74
CA PRO A 38 -13.08 -39.82 14.71
C PRO A 38 -13.43 -39.35 16.12
N GLU A 39 -13.25 -38.06 16.41
CA GLU A 39 -13.87 -37.41 17.57
C GLU A 39 -14.54 -36.11 17.15
N SER A 40 -15.87 -36.14 17.23
CA SER A 40 -16.75 -34.98 17.33
C SER A 40 -16.52 -34.25 18.65
N ARG A 41 -16.50 -32.92 18.62
CA ARG A 41 -17.47 -32.08 19.35
C ARG A 41 -17.20 -30.59 19.18
N ASP A 42 -18.30 -29.89 18.98
CA ASP A 42 -18.50 -28.47 19.22
C ASP A 42 -17.95 -28.04 20.57
N ASP A 43 -17.27 -26.88 20.59
CA ASP A 43 -17.29 -25.87 21.65
C ASP A 43 -16.25 -24.78 21.32
N LEU A 44 -16.67 -23.72 20.62
CA LEU A 44 -15.88 -22.48 20.54
C LEU A 44 -16.58 -21.42 21.42
N PRO A 45 -15.90 -20.87 22.44
CA PRO A 45 -16.47 -19.81 23.26
C PRO A 45 -16.55 -18.50 22.49
N GLU A 46 -17.75 -17.92 22.41
CA GLU A 46 -17.96 -16.50 22.12
C GLU A 46 -17.41 -15.66 23.28
N THR A 47 -16.21 -15.12 23.13
CA THR A 47 -15.73 -13.97 23.90
C THR A 47 -15.47 -12.84 22.90
N PHE A 48 -16.43 -11.94 22.73
CA PHE A 48 -16.61 -10.73 23.53
C PHE A 48 -15.29 -9.93 23.61
N PHE A 49 -14.99 -9.19 22.54
CA PHE A 49 -14.10 -8.03 22.62
C PHE A 49 -14.98 -6.78 22.61
N GLU A 50 -15.29 -6.29 23.82
CA GLU A 50 -15.64 -4.90 24.03
C GLU A 50 -14.47 -4.05 23.55
N TYR A 51 -14.69 -3.29 22.48
CA TYR A 51 -13.71 -2.32 21.98
C TYR A 51 -14.02 -0.98 22.64
N ASP A 52 -13.06 -0.47 23.40
CA ASP A 52 -13.12 0.84 24.07
C ASP A 52 -13.13 1.95 23.01
N ALA A 53 -14.25 2.68 22.93
CA ALA A 53 -14.56 3.67 21.90
C ALA A 53 -13.94 5.05 22.20
N ARG A 54 -12.65 5.10 22.56
CA ARG A 54 -11.93 6.36 22.82
C ARG A 54 -10.92 6.68 21.73
N LEU A 55 -11.44 6.87 20.52
CA LEU A 55 -10.78 7.65 19.48
C LEU A 55 -11.55 8.98 19.36
N THR A 56 -11.37 9.85 20.34
CA THR A 56 -11.86 11.24 20.28
C THR A 56 -10.86 12.10 19.55
N ALA A 57 -11.11 12.36 18.27
CA ALA A 57 -10.68 13.59 17.61
C ALA A 57 -11.55 14.77 18.12
N PRO A 58 -11.05 16.01 18.14
CA PRO A 58 -11.77 17.15 18.70
C PRO A 58 -13.09 17.41 17.95
N ALA A 59 -14.14 17.65 18.73
CA ALA A 59 -15.48 17.96 18.26
C ALA A 59 -15.48 19.19 17.34
N VAL A 60 -15.87 19.00 16.09
CA VAL A 60 -16.31 20.07 15.21
C VAL A 60 -17.82 20.18 15.40
N GLU A 61 -18.27 21.28 16.00
CA GLU A 61 -19.70 21.53 16.19
C GLU A 61 -20.42 21.60 14.84
N PRO A 62 -21.52 20.85 14.64
CA PRO A 62 -22.35 20.98 13.45
C PRO A 62 -23.15 22.29 13.53
N GLY A 63 -22.91 23.18 12.56
CA GLY A 63 -23.75 24.36 12.34
C GLY A 63 -25.21 23.99 12.05
N PRO A 64 -26.16 24.92 12.30
CA PRO A 64 -27.57 24.59 12.39
C PRO A 64 -28.19 24.19 11.05
N TYR A 65 -28.85 23.03 11.05
CA TYR A 65 -29.85 22.63 10.07
C TYR A 65 -31.02 23.63 10.10
N SER A 66 -31.34 24.24 8.96
CA SER A 66 -32.61 24.92 8.77
C SER A 66 -33.63 23.91 8.24
N ASP A 67 -34.56 23.53 9.11
CA ASP A 67 -35.85 22.96 8.71
C ASP A 67 -36.66 24.04 7.99
N SER A 68 -37.07 23.78 6.75
CA SER A 68 -38.27 24.40 6.21
C SER A 68 -39.05 23.35 5.42
N PRO A 69 -40.31 23.08 5.79
CA PRO A 69 -41.25 22.36 4.95
C PRO A 69 -41.77 23.33 3.88
N ASP A 70 -42.16 22.77 2.72
CA ASP A 70 -43.09 23.31 1.71
C ASP A 70 -42.53 23.29 0.28
N GLY A 71 -43.33 22.70 -0.63
CA GLY A 71 -43.44 23.23 -1.99
C GLY A 71 -42.92 22.36 -3.14
N TYR A 72 -43.60 21.25 -3.44
CA TYR A 72 -43.71 20.80 -4.83
C TYR A 72 -44.56 21.83 -5.60
N GLY A 73 -44.00 22.42 -6.65
CA GLY A 73 -44.72 23.34 -7.53
C GLY A 73 -43.98 23.53 -8.86
N MET A 74 -44.45 22.84 -9.90
CA MET A 74 -44.10 23.09 -11.30
C MET A 74 -44.36 24.56 -11.68
N LEU A 75 -43.48 25.14 -12.49
CA LEU A 75 -43.89 26.08 -13.54
C LEU A 75 -42.86 26.07 -14.68
N LEU A 76 -43.34 25.64 -15.85
CA LEU A 76 -42.73 25.88 -17.14
C LEU A 76 -42.89 27.37 -17.49
N ALA A 77 -41.82 28.02 -17.91
CA ALA A 77 -41.91 29.14 -18.84
C ALA A 77 -40.60 29.27 -19.61
N GLN A 78 -40.78 29.37 -20.92
CA GLN A 78 -39.80 29.60 -21.96
C GLN A 78 -39.06 30.92 -21.72
N ASN A 79 -37.76 30.95 -22.03
CA ASN A 79 -37.17 32.11 -22.70
C ASN A 79 -35.97 31.68 -23.54
N THR A 80 -36.10 31.97 -24.81
CA THR A 80 -35.17 31.74 -25.90
C THR A 80 -34.26 32.95 -26.02
N ALA A 81 -33.00 32.69 -26.33
CA ALA A 81 -32.03 33.58 -26.98
C ALA A 81 -31.69 34.89 -26.27
N GLU A 82 -30.46 34.97 -25.75
CA GLU A 82 -29.48 35.93 -26.27
C GLU A 82 -28.07 35.51 -25.83
N SER A 83 -27.16 35.57 -26.80
CA SER A 83 -25.77 35.19 -26.75
C SER A 83 -24.94 36.17 -25.93
N ASP A 84 -24.17 35.68 -24.97
CA ASP A 84 -22.87 36.27 -24.65
C ASP A 84 -21.96 35.24 -23.99
N GLY A 85 -20.68 35.27 -24.39
CA GLY A 85 -19.69 34.23 -24.14
C GLY A 85 -19.51 33.90 -22.66
N MET A 86 -19.83 32.66 -22.30
CA MET A 86 -19.41 32.06 -21.03
C MET A 86 -18.11 31.30 -21.26
N ASP A 87 -17.04 31.92 -20.78
CA ASP A 87 -15.80 31.28 -20.39
C ASP A 87 -16.13 29.95 -19.69
N VAL A 88 -15.64 28.85 -20.26
CA VAL A 88 -15.75 27.53 -19.66
C VAL A 88 -14.79 27.53 -18.50
N GLY A 89 -15.26 28.09 -17.38
CA GLY A 89 -14.58 28.02 -16.11
C GLY A 89 -14.27 26.56 -15.85
N ASP A 90 -12.97 26.25 -15.89
CA ASP A 90 -12.42 24.98 -15.46
C ASP A 90 -13.19 24.54 -14.22
N VAL A 91 -13.78 23.34 -14.31
CA VAL A 91 -14.23 22.62 -13.12
C VAL A 91 -13.00 22.50 -12.26
N GLN A 92 -12.86 23.38 -11.27
CA GLN A 92 -11.85 23.29 -10.25
C GLN A 92 -12.03 21.91 -9.62
N LEU A 93 -11.13 20.99 -9.98
CA LEU A 93 -10.92 19.71 -9.32
C LEU A 93 -10.57 20.03 -7.87
N GLY A 94 -11.61 20.21 -7.06
CA GLY A 94 -11.54 20.71 -5.70
C GLY A 94 -10.61 19.83 -4.88
N ASN A 95 -9.56 20.44 -4.35
CA ASN A 95 -8.58 19.87 -3.43
C ASN A 95 -8.04 18.50 -3.86
N VAL A 96 -7.15 18.47 -4.85
CA VAL A 96 -6.21 17.36 -4.99
C VAL A 96 -5.35 17.36 -3.73
N ARG A 97 -5.69 16.49 -2.76
CA ARG A 97 -4.93 16.34 -1.52
C ARG A 97 -3.58 15.74 -1.87
N ASP A 98 -2.50 16.34 -1.36
CA ASP A 98 -1.14 15.88 -1.60
C ASP A 98 -0.80 14.70 -0.67
N LEU A 99 -0.10 13.70 -1.20
CA LEU A 99 0.50 12.61 -0.46
C LEU A 99 2.03 12.74 -0.55
N THR A 100 2.58 13.65 0.25
CA THR A 100 4.03 13.97 0.26
C THR A 100 4.86 12.98 1.10
N GLY A 101 4.20 12.17 1.92
CA GLY A 101 4.84 11.23 2.84
C GLY A 101 3.83 10.42 3.63
N PHE A 102 4.31 9.77 4.69
CA PHE A 102 3.50 9.01 5.63
C PHE A 102 3.88 9.34 7.08
N SER A 103 2.90 9.74 7.90
CA SER A 103 3.08 10.01 9.33
C SER A 103 4.28 10.95 9.63
N GLY A 104 4.33 12.08 8.91
CA GLY A 104 5.39 13.08 9.05
C GLY A 104 6.72 12.74 8.37
N ILE A 105 6.89 11.51 7.86
CA ILE A 105 8.09 11.07 7.14
C ILE A 105 7.88 11.27 5.63
N ARG A 106 8.74 12.03 4.98
CA ARG A 106 8.62 12.35 3.55
C ARG A 106 8.92 11.12 2.68
N TRP A 107 8.27 11.02 1.53
CA TRP A 107 8.72 10.09 0.51
C TRP A 107 10.13 10.42 0.02
N GLY A 108 10.89 9.37 -0.33
CA GLY A 108 12.28 9.51 -0.74
C GLY A 108 13.27 9.69 0.41
N SER A 109 12.82 9.72 1.67
CA SER A 109 13.72 9.77 2.83
C SER A 109 14.62 8.54 2.88
N ALA A 110 15.88 8.72 3.27
CA ALA A 110 16.86 7.64 3.35
C ALA A 110 16.54 6.67 4.50
N TYR A 111 16.97 5.41 4.37
CA TYR A 111 16.77 4.39 5.40
C TYR A 111 17.19 4.85 6.81
N SER A 112 18.37 5.43 6.95
CA SER A 112 18.89 5.89 8.25
C SER A 112 18.08 7.05 8.85
N GLU A 113 17.55 7.94 8.00
CA GLU A 113 16.68 9.05 8.40
C GLU A 113 15.35 8.53 8.95
N VAL A 114 14.72 7.61 8.23
CA VAL A 114 13.45 6.99 8.67
C VAL A 114 13.65 6.20 9.95
N GLN A 115 14.73 5.42 10.04
CA GLN A 115 15.06 4.67 11.25
C GLN A 115 15.20 5.61 12.45
N ARG A 116 15.98 6.69 12.33
CA ARG A 116 16.19 7.67 13.40
C ARG A 116 14.89 8.35 13.81
N ALA A 117 14.03 8.71 12.86
CA ALA A 117 12.73 9.31 13.14
C ALA A 117 11.83 8.34 13.95
N LEU A 118 11.83 7.05 13.60
CA LEU A 118 11.07 6.02 14.31
C LEU A 118 11.61 5.76 15.72
N GLU A 119 12.92 5.71 15.88
CA GLU A 119 13.59 5.54 17.18
C GLU A 119 13.34 6.74 18.11
N ALA A 120 13.34 7.95 17.56
CA ALA A 120 13.00 9.16 18.32
C ALA A 120 11.58 9.07 18.91
N VAL A 121 10.60 8.63 18.12
CA VAL A 121 9.22 8.45 18.60
C VAL A 121 9.11 7.30 19.61
N ALA A 122 9.84 6.20 19.38
CA ALA A 122 9.84 5.04 20.29
C ALA A 122 10.45 5.34 21.67
N THR A 123 11.40 6.27 21.74
CA THR A 123 12.12 6.63 22.98
C THR A 123 11.52 7.83 23.72
N SER A 124 10.68 8.62 23.06
CA SER A 124 9.99 9.76 23.69
C SER A 124 8.95 9.31 24.71
N SER A 125 9.20 9.59 25.99
CA SER A 125 8.29 9.32 27.12
C SER A 125 7.05 10.22 27.18
N THR A 126 7.01 11.26 26.34
CA THR A 126 5.90 12.24 26.24
C THR A 126 4.92 11.90 25.11
N SER A 127 5.25 10.91 24.27
CA SER A 127 4.39 10.52 23.16
C SER A 127 3.19 9.71 23.68
N GLU A 128 1.98 10.10 23.31
CA GLU A 128 0.78 9.26 23.48
C GLU A 128 0.84 7.99 22.60
N GLU A 129 1.68 8.00 21.56
CA GLU A 129 1.86 6.87 20.67
C GLU A 129 2.94 5.92 21.20
N GLN A 130 2.56 4.65 21.40
CA GLN A 130 3.50 3.57 21.68
C GLN A 130 4.04 3.00 20.36
N VAL A 131 5.32 3.24 20.11
CA VAL A 131 6.02 2.78 18.89
C VAL A 131 7.10 1.76 19.27
N GLU A 132 7.05 0.59 18.63
CA GLU A 132 8.00 -0.51 18.82
C GLU A 132 8.54 -0.96 17.46
N ILE A 133 9.86 -1.02 17.30
CA ILE A 133 10.50 -1.58 16.10
C ILE A 133 10.65 -3.09 16.30
N ILE A 134 9.92 -3.89 15.52
CA ILE A 134 9.89 -5.35 15.64
C ILE A 134 11.03 -6.00 14.87
N ASN A 135 11.24 -5.55 13.64
CA ASN A 135 12.23 -6.12 12.74
C ASN A 135 12.66 -5.06 11.72
N ALA A 136 13.92 -5.07 11.33
CA ALA A 136 14.43 -4.16 10.32
C ALA A 136 15.50 -4.86 9.50
N GLU A 137 15.42 -4.71 8.18
CA GLU A 137 16.43 -5.15 7.24
C GLU A 137 16.92 -3.94 6.44
N ARG A 138 18.22 -3.62 6.58
CA ARG A 138 18.81 -2.41 6.02
C ARG A 138 18.49 -2.27 4.53
N ASN A 139 18.04 -1.08 4.14
CA ASN A 139 17.68 -0.72 2.77
C ASN A 139 16.55 -1.57 2.14
N LYS A 140 15.85 -2.43 2.91
CA LYS A 140 14.72 -3.21 2.42
C LYS A 140 13.43 -2.85 3.14
N PHE A 141 13.37 -3.02 4.46
CA PHE A 141 12.19 -2.66 5.23
C PHE A 141 12.46 -2.38 6.70
N ILE A 142 11.56 -1.62 7.32
CA ILE A 142 11.43 -1.50 8.78
C ILE A 142 9.99 -1.85 9.15
N LEU A 143 9.82 -2.84 10.02
CA LEU A 143 8.55 -3.28 10.57
C LEU A 143 8.37 -2.70 11.97
N VAL A 144 7.31 -1.93 12.14
CA VAL A 144 7.01 -1.17 13.34
C VAL A 144 5.61 -1.54 13.83
N ARG A 145 5.42 -1.67 15.13
CA ARG A 145 4.10 -1.70 15.78
C ARG A 145 3.82 -0.33 16.35
N ARG A 146 2.70 0.29 15.98
CA ARG A 146 2.21 1.53 16.57
C ARG A 146 0.78 1.32 17.07
N ASN A 147 0.56 1.50 18.38
CA ASN A 147 -0.75 1.34 19.01
C ASN A 147 -1.45 0.01 18.63
N GLY A 148 -0.68 -1.09 18.58
CA GLY A 148 -1.20 -2.42 18.21
C GLY A 148 -1.37 -2.69 16.71
N ILE A 149 -1.18 -1.71 15.83
CA ILE A 149 -1.23 -1.87 14.37
C ILE A 149 0.20 -2.00 13.82
N LEU A 150 0.39 -2.84 12.81
CA LEU A 150 1.68 -3.07 12.19
C LEU A 150 1.86 -2.16 10.96
N TYR A 151 3.06 -1.61 10.81
CA TYR A 151 3.46 -0.74 9.71
C TYR A 151 4.77 -1.25 9.15
N ARG A 152 4.79 -1.55 7.85
CA ARG A 152 6.00 -1.95 7.14
C ARG A 152 6.40 -0.84 6.18
N TYR A 153 7.47 -0.14 6.53
CA TYR A 153 8.13 0.85 5.68
C TYR A 153 9.04 0.09 4.73
N ASN A 154 8.85 0.24 3.42
CA ASN A 154 9.64 -0.43 2.40
C ASN A 154 10.51 0.59 1.67
N PHE A 155 11.76 0.21 1.47
CA PHE A 155 12.79 1.02 0.86
C PHE A 155 13.19 0.41 -0.46
N TYR A 156 13.53 1.28 -1.40
CA TYR A 156 14.02 0.88 -2.70
C TYR A 156 15.41 1.43 -2.93
N LYS A 157 16.30 0.53 -3.35
CA LYS A 157 17.64 0.84 -3.82
C LYS A 157 17.75 0.27 -5.22
N THR A 158 18.06 1.12 -6.20
CA THR A 158 18.29 0.70 -7.58
C THR A 158 19.36 -0.39 -7.61
N PRO A 159 19.16 -1.54 -8.29
CA PRO A 159 20.16 -2.61 -8.37
C PRO A 159 21.48 -2.11 -8.97
N TYR A 160 22.59 -2.68 -8.51
CA TYR A 160 23.93 -2.30 -8.96
C TYR A 160 24.09 -2.45 -10.48
N GLU A 161 23.56 -3.53 -11.04
CA GLU A 161 23.61 -3.85 -12.46
C GLU A 161 22.89 -2.81 -13.32
N VAL A 162 21.86 -2.14 -12.80
CA VAL A 162 21.21 -1.02 -13.50
C VAL A 162 22.02 0.25 -13.32
N GLN A 163 22.56 0.51 -12.13
CA GLN A 163 23.35 1.72 -11.88
C GLN A 163 24.62 1.75 -12.72
N ILE A 164 25.35 0.64 -12.82
CA ILE A 164 26.62 0.58 -13.58
C ILE A 164 26.42 0.79 -15.09
N LEU A 165 25.21 0.56 -15.62
CA LEU A 165 24.89 0.88 -17.01
C LEU A 165 24.78 2.39 -17.24
N ASN A 166 24.35 3.13 -16.22
CA ASN A 166 24.22 4.58 -16.28
C ASN A 166 25.51 5.30 -15.83
N ASP A 167 26.24 4.70 -14.90
CA ASP A 167 27.53 5.16 -14.40
C ASP A 167 28.55 4.01 -14.41
N HIS A 168 29.30 3.90 -15.50
CA HIS A 168 30.31 2.86 -15.69
C HIS A 168 31.51 2.97 -14.72
N THR A 169 31.60 4.03 -13.93
CA THR A 169 32.69 4.23 -12.96
C THR A 169 32.31 3.88 -11.53
N LEU A 170 31.03 3.60 -11.27
CA LEU A 170 30.54 3.28 -9.93
C LEU A 170 31.18 1.99 -9.40
N SER A 171 31.90 2.11 -8.29
CA SER A 171 32.44 0.95 -7.58
C SER A 171 31.37 0.29 -6.70
N MET A 172 31.58 -1.00 -6.38
CA MET A 172 30.70 -1.72 -5.45
C MET A 172 30.71 -1.09 -4.05
N ASP A 173 31.84 -0.56 -3.61
CA ASP A 173 31.97 0.08 -2.29
C ASP A 173 31.16 1.38 -2.21
N GLU A 174 31.19 2.21 -3.25
CA GLU A 174 30.35 3.41 -3.34
C GLU A 174 28.87 3.04 -3.44
N PHE A 175 28.54 1.99 -4.18
CA PHE A 175 27.18 1.46 -4.24
C PHE A 175 26.69 1.06 -2.86
N ASP A 176 27.47 0.31 -2.07
CA ASP A 176 27.06 -0.17 -0.75
C ASP A 176 26.83 0.94 0.27
N GLN A 177 27.50 2.08 0.10
CA GLN A 177 27.28 3.29 0.89
C GLN A 177 25.94 3.96 0.59
N GLN A 178 25.41 3.82 -0.62
CA GLN A 178 24.09 4.37 -0.96
C GLN A 178 22.97 3.69 -0.16
N GLU A 179 22.01 4.49 0.28
CA GLU A 179 20.86 4.04 1.06
C GLU A 179 19.61 3.85 0.20
N GLY A 180 18.75 2.93 0.64
CA GLY A 180 17.42 2.78 0.06
C GLY A 180 16.53 3.95 0.44
N LEU A 181 15.67 4.35 -0.49
CA LEU A 181 14.74 5.47 -0.33
C LEU A 181 13.34 4.94 -0.01
N LEU A 182 12.66 5.57 0.94
CA LEU A 182 11.29 5.22 1.33
C LEU A 182 10.33 5.49 0.16
N PHE A 183 9.63 4.44 -0.30
CA PHE A 183 8.67 4.57 -1.39
C PHE A 183 7.30 3.99 -1.09
N HIS A 184 7.19 3.11 -0.09
CA HIS A 184 5.95 2.40 0.20
C HIS A 184 5.81 2.14 1.69
N VAL A 185 4.62 2.40 2.23
CA VAL A 185 4.24 1.99 3.59
C VAL A 185 3.02 1.09 3.51
N LYS A 186 3.16 -0.11 4.06
CA LYS A 186 2.07 -1.06 4.21
C LYS A 186 1.58 -1.06 5.64
N VAL A 187 0.33 -0.66 5.85
CA VAL A 187 -0.38 -0.78 7.13
C VAL A 187 -1.05 -2.14 7.17
N ILE A 188 -0.80 -2.90 8.23
CA ILE A 188 -1.32 -4.25 8.47
C ILE A 188 -2.15 -4.18 9.75
N MET A 189 -3.45 -4.32 9.59
CA MET A 189 -4.44 -4.25 10.65
C MET A 189 -5.04 -5.64 10.90
N PRO A 190 -5.65 -5.86 12.07
CA PRO A 190 -6.59 -6.96 12.25
C PRO A 190 -7.67 -6.93 11.17
N PHE A 191 -8.34 -8.05 10.99
CA PHE A 191 -9.37 -8.19 9.98
C PHE A 191 -10.61 -7.39 10.38
N ILE A 192 -10.84 -6.26 9.71
CA ILE A 192 -11.89 -5.28 10.06
C ILE A 192 -12.85 -5.04 8.90
N ALA A 193 -14.08 -4.66 9.22
CA ALA A 193 -15.09 -4.36 8.20
C ALA A 193 -14.61 -3.19 7.33
N SER A 194 -14.49 -3.41 6.03
CA SER A 194 -13.87 -2.46 5.11
C SER A 194 -14.59 -1.11 5.05
N GLY A 195 -15.90 -1.10 5.28
CA GLY A 195 -16.71 0.13 5.33
C GLY A 195 -16.28 1.11 6.41
N LEU A 196 -15.73 0.65 7.54
CA LEU A 196 -15.21 1.54 8.60
C LEU A 196 -13.97 2.30 8.10
N VAL A 197 -13.02 1.58 7.53
CA VAL A 197 -11.77 2.13 6.99
C VAL A 197 -12.07 3.04 5.80
N LYS A 198 -12.95 2.60 4.88
CA LYS A 198 -13.37 3.38 3.72
C LYS A 198 -13.97 4.73 4.13
N ARG A 199 -14.82 4.77 5.18
CA ARG A 199 -15.38 6.03 5.68
C ARG A 199 -14.31 6.98 6.21
N GLN A 200 -13.32 6.47 6.93
CA GLN A 200 -12.19 7.29 7.40
C GLN A 200 -11.37 7.83 6.23
N LEU A 201 -11.04 7.00 5.23
CA LEU A 201 -10.34 7.45 4.04
C LEU A 201 -11.17 8.45 3.23
N LEU A 202 -12.48 8.26 3.13
CA LEU A 202 -13.38 9.20 2.47
C LEU A 202 -13.37 10.57 3.16
N ALA A 203 -13.36 10.61 4.50
CA ALA A 203 -13.26 11.85 5.26
C ALA A 203 -11.90 12.54 5.04
N ILE A 204 -10.80 11.78 5.13
CA ILE A 204 -9.41 12.30 5.09
C ILE A 204 -8.92 12.60 3.68
N TYR A 205 -9.37 11.88 2.65
CA TYR A 205 -8.87 12.00 1.27
C TYR A 205 -9.95 12.28 0.21
N GLY A 206 -11.24 12.25 0.57
CA GLY A 206 -12.33 12.42 -0.40
C GLY A 206 -12.65 11.12 -1.14
N ARG A 207 -13.44 11.22 -2.22
CA ARG A 207 -13.86 10.04 -3.00
C ARG A 207 -12.66 9.39 -3.67
N ASN A 208 -12.63 8.05 -3.68
CA ASN A 208 -11.65 7.30 -4.46
C ASN A 208 -11.84 7.55 -5.95
N GLN A 209 -10.74 7.70 -6.68
CA GLN A 209 -10.78 7.98 -8.13
C GLN A 209 -10.94 6.71 -8.95
N ARG A 210 -10.52 5.54 -8.42
CA ARG A 210 -10.62 4.25 -9.09
C ARG A 210 -11.01 3.15 -8.12
N SER A 211 -11.54 2.08 -8.67
CA SER A 211 -11.84 0.85 -7.95
C SER A 211 -11.61 -0.35 -8.87
N THR A 212 -11.06 -1.42 -8.32
CA THR A 212 -11.05 -2.75 -8.90
C THR A 212 -11.86 -3.72 -8.02
N PHE A 213 -12.74 -3.18 -7.17
CA PHE A 213 -13.61 -3.97 -6.32
C PHE A 213 -14.64 -4.71 -7.17
N ASP A 214 -14.72 -6.00 -6.95
CA ASP A 214 -15.71 -6.88 -7.54
C ASP A 214 -16.85 -7.11 -6.53
N GLU A 215 -18.08 -6.77 -6.92
CA GLU A 215 -19.25 -6.95 -6.07
C GLU A 215 -19.65 -8.42 -5.92
N ASP A 216 -19.32 -9.30 -6.87
CA ASP A 216 -19.66 -10.72 -6.76
C ASP A 216 -18.65 -11.45 -5.87
N ASP A 217 -17.35 -11.18 -6.08
CA ASP A 217 -16.27 -11.83 -5.34
C ASP A 217 -15.91 -11.12 -4.03
N LYS A 218 -16.46 -9.92 -3.78
CA LYS A 218 -16.16 -9.04 -2.62
C LYS A 218 -14.65 -8.84 -2.40
N ASN A 219 -13.88 -8.81 -3.49
CA ASN A 219 -12.42 -8.73 -3.52
C ASN A 219 -11.98 -7.55 -4.39
N GLY A 220 -10.72 -7.13 -4.28
CA GLY A 220 -10.13 -6.07 -5.10
C GLY A 220 -9.62 -4.91 -4.27
N ALA A 221 -9.62 -3.69 -4.81
CA ALA A 221 -9.15 -2.52 -4.10
C ALA A 221 -9.87 -1.23 -4.52
N ASP A 222 -10.04 -0.33 -3.56
CA ASP A 222 -10.30 1.08 -3.85
C ASP A 222 -8.98 1.85 -3.86
N ILE A 223 -8.88 2.77 -4.82
CA ILE A 223 -7.63 3.47 -5.12
C ILE A 223 -7.85 4.97 -5.05
N TRP A 224 -7.10 5.63 -4.18
CA TRP A 224 -6.96 7.08 -4.18
C TRP A 224 -5.70 7.44 -4.95
N ALA A 225 -5.87 8.14 -6.07
CA ALA A 225 -4.78 8.74 -6.83
C ALA A 225 -4.66 10.19 -6.38
N LEU A 226 -3.67 10.43 -5.52
CA LEU A 226 -3.38 11.73 -4.94
C LEU A 226 -2.14 12.31 -5.63
N ASN A 227 -1.91 13.60 -5.46
CA ASN A 227 -0.67 14.19 -5.96
C ASN A 227 0.51 13.62 -5.15
N GLY A 228 1.54 13.14 -5.83
CA GLY A 228 2.71 12.49 -5.22
C GLY A 228 2.56 10.99 -4.92
N GLY A 229 1.36 10.41 -4.94
CA GLY A 229 1.22 9.00 -4.59
C GLY A 229 -0.17 8.38 -4.67
N PHE A 230 -0.24 7.13 -4.22
CA PHE A 230 -1.44 6.31 -4.24
C PHE A 230 -1.75 5.73 -2.87
N ILE A 231 -3.03 5.57 -2.58
CA ILE A 231 -3.52 4.80 -1.44
C ILE A 231 -4.37 3.65 -1.96
N PHE A 232 -4.09 2.43 -1.52
CA PHE A 232 -4.84 1.22 -1.88
C PHE A 232 -5.48 0.61 -0.65
N LEU A 233 -6.81 0.66 -0.59
CA LEU A 233 -7.59 -0.10 0.37
C LEU A 233 -7.93 -1.46 -0.24
N TRP A 234 -7.30 -2.53 0.24
CA TRP A 234 -7.56 -3.88 -0.25
C TRP A 234 -8.79 -4.48 0.43
N TYR A 235 -9.66 -5.07 -0.38
CA TYR A 235 -10.83 -5.82 0.05
C TYR A 235 -10.54 -7.32 0.03
N GLU A 236 -10.98 -8.00 1.08
CA GLU A 236 -10.93 -9.46 1.17
C GLU A 236 -12.31 -9.99 1.54
N PRO A 237 -12.81 -11.03 0.85
CA PRO A 237 -14.11 -11.60 1.13
C PRO A 237 -14.07 -12.41 2.42
N TYR A 238 -15.05 -12.19 3.30
CA TYR A 238 -15.31 -13.07 4.44
C TYR A 238 -16.79 -13.11 4.78
N ARG A 239 -17.35 -14.32 4.84
CA ARG A 239 -18.78 -14.56 5.07
C ARG A 239 -19.67 -13.68 4.18
N ASN A 240 -19.33 -13.61 2.88
CA ASN A 240 -20.02 -12.81 1.86
C ASN A 240 -20.10 -11.30 2.17
N ARG A 241 -19.13 -10.77 2.93
CA ARG A 241 -18.99 -9.35 3.24
C ARG A 241 -17.56 -8.89 2.95
N PRO A 242 -17.36 -7.62 2.57
CA PRO A 242 -16.03 -7.09 2.29
C PRO A 242 -15.33 -6.65 3.58
N PHE A 243 -14.18 -7.24 3.86
CA PHE A 243 -13.30 -6.89 4.96
C PHE A 243 -11.98 -6.36 4.44
N THR A 244 -11.14 -5.85 5.32
CA THR A 244 -9.78 -5.42 4.99
C THR A 244 -8.83 -5.76 6.14
N ARG A 245 -7.59 -6.02 5.77
CA ARG A 245 -6.45 -6.15 6.70
C ARG A 245 -5.26 -5.30 6.28
N THR A 246 -5.29 -4.71 5.09
CA THR A 246 -4.12 -4.02 4.52
C THR A 246 -4.51 -2.75 3.78
N LEU A 247 -3.74 -1.70 4.07
CA LEU A 247 -3.79 -0.42 3.40
C LEU A 247 -2.36 -0.09 2.94
N ASP A 248 -2.18 0.20 1.66
CA ASP A 248 -0.87 0.51 1.10
C ASP A 248 -0.79 1.98 0.65
N TYR A 249 0.25 2.68 1.08
CA TYR A 249 0.59 4.04 0.67
C TYR A 249 1.85 4.01 -0.19
N LEU A 250 1.78 4.50 -1.42
CA LEU A 250 2.89 4.44 -2.37
C LEU A 250 3.26 5.82 -2.91
N ASN A 251 4.54 6.09 -3.04
CA ASN A 251 5.06 7.22 -3.82
C ASN A 251 4.94 6.90 -5.32
N ALA A 252 4.32 7.80 -6.08
CA ALA A 252 4.05 7.58 -7.50
C ALA A 252 5.32 7.63 -8.37
N GLU A 253 6.22 8.57 -8.08
CA GLU A 253 7.46 8.79 -8.83
C GLU A 253 8.42 7.60 -8.70
N LEU A 254 8.72 7.20 -7.45
CA LEU A 254 9.56 6.04 -7.17
C LEU A 254 8.91 4.75 -7.68
N ALA A 255 7.58 4.59 -7.59
CA ALA A 255 6.92 3.43 -8.18
C ALA A 255 7.11 3.35 -9.70
N GLN A 256 7.04 4.48 -10.43
CA GLN A 256 7.31 4.53 -11.87
C GLN A 256 8.78 4.24 -12.18
N ARG A 257 9.69 4.82 -11.39
CA ARG A 257 11.14 4.56 -11.51
C ARG A 257 11.45 3.08 -11.31
N ILE A 258 10.95 2.47 -10.23
CA ILE A 258 11.11 1.03 -9.95
C ILE A 258 10.64 0.18 -11.11
N MET A 259 9.49 0.52 -11.70
CA MET A 259 8.92 -0.25 -12.81
C MET A 259 9.76 -0.13 -14.10
N THR A 260 10.40 1.02 -14.30
CA THR A 260 11.34 1.26 -15.42
C THR A 260 12.63 0.49 -15.18
N GLU A 261 13.27 0.68 -14.02
CA GLU A 261 14.52 0.02 -13.66
C GLU A 261 14.37 -1.50 -13.58
N TYR A 262 13.19 -2.01 -13.18
CA TYR A 262 12.92 -3.44 -13.24
C TYR A 262 12.96 -3.96 -14.67
N ALA A 263 12.38 -3.26 -15.64
CA ALA A 263 12.47 -3.64 -17.04
C ALA A 263 13.92 -3.60 -17.55
N ASP A 264 14.66 -2.56 -17.18
CA ASP A 264 16.06 -2.38 -17.56
C ASP A 264 16.98 -3.43 -16.91
N TYR A 265 16.68 -3.86 -15.67
CA TYR A 265 17.46 -4.87 -14.97
C TYR A 265 17.45 -6.23 -15.68
N PHE A 266 16.31 -6.65 -16.25
CA PHE A 266 16.28 -7.89 -17.04
C PHE A 266 17.18 -7.77 -18.27
N ASP A 267 17.08 -6.68 -19.02
CA ASP A 267 17.91 -6.41 -20.20
C ASP A 267 19.41 -6.30 -19.82
N ALA A 268 19.72 -5.62 -18.71
CA ALA A 268 21.08 -5.48 -18.18
C ALA A 268 21.72 -6.84 -17.87
N ARG A 269 20.98 -7.71 -17.19
CA ARG A 269 21.44 -9.06 -16.83
C ARG A 269 21.68 -9.91 -18.07
N GLU A 270 20.80 -9.81 -19.07
CA GLU A 270 20.96 -10.48 -20.36
C GLU A 270 22.21 -9.97 -21.10
N LYS A 271 22.42 -8.65 -21.17
CA LYS A 271 23.64 -8.04 -21.73
C LYS A 271 24.91 -8.50 -21.02
N LEU A 272 24.92 -8.52 -19.69
CA LEU A 272 26.06 -9.00 -18.89
C LEU A 272 26.35 -10.49 -19.15
N LEU A 273 25.31 -11.31 -19.31
CA LEU A 273 25.47 -12.72 -19.66
C LEU A 273 26.07 -12.88 -21.05
N LEU A 274 25.60 -12.11 -22.04
CA LEU A 274 26.16 -12.11 -23.39
C LEU A 274 27.63 -11.66 -23.41
N GLN A 275 27.99 -10.61 -22.67
CA GLN A 275 29.39 -10.19 -22.55
C GLN A 275 30.29 -11.29 -21.98
N LYS A 276 29.83 -11.98 -20.93
CA LYS A 276 30.59 -13.10 -20.34
C LYS A 276 30.76 -14.28 -21.29
N VAL A 277 29.76 -14.54 -22.14
CA VAL A 277 29.83 -15.62 -23.13
C VAL A 277 30.69 -15.24 -24.34
N LEU A 278 30.68 -13.98 -24.77
CA LEU A 278 31.45 -13.51 -25.93
C LEU A 278 32.94 -13.24 -25.63
N LEU A 279 33.30 -13.05 -24.36
CA LEU A 279 34.68 -12.80 -23.90
C LEU A 279 35.39 -14.06 -23.38
N GLN A 280 34.76 -15.24 -23.48
CA GLN A 280 35.37 -16.55 -23.24
C GLN A 280 35.73 -17.21 -24.57
#